data_AF-A0A966MG91-F1
#
_entry.id   AF-A0A966MG91-F1
#
_cell.length_a   1.000
_cell.length_b   1.000
_cell.length_c   1.000
_cell.angle_alpha   90.00
_cell.angle_beta   90.00
_cell.angle_gamma   90.00
#
_symmetry.space_group_name_H-M   'P 1'
#
loop_
_entity.id
_entity.type
_entity.pdbx_description
1 polymer ?
#
loop_
_entity_poly.entity_id
_entity_poly.type
_entity_poly.pdbx_seq_one_letter_code
_entity_poly.pdbx_strand_id
1 'polypeptide(L)'
;IKFSGLLVSDDISMSALSGSIKKRTVDLLEAGNDVVLHCNGNLSEMKEVVSAGVNPTKSTLFRMASVIEERKKIEHNKNKFLESC
;
A
#
# COMPACT_ATOMS: atom_id res chain seq x y z
N ILE A 1 -8.51 -12.24 -14.27
CA ILE A 1 -8.15 -12.62 -12.88
C ILE A 1 -9.06 -11.84 -11.92
N LYS A 2 -9.94 -12.49 -11.15
CA LYS A 2 -10.91 -11.83 -10.23
C LYS A 2 -10.29 -11.60 -8.84
N PHE A 3 -9.13 -10.94 -8.79
CA PHE A 3 -8.43 -10.68 -7.53
C PHE A 3 -9.19 -9.65 -6.69
N SER A 4 -9.30 -9.90 -5.38
CA SER A 4 -10.06 -9.07 -4.45
C SER A 4 -9.26 -8.64 -3.22
N GLY A 5 -7.94 -8.87 -3.21
CA GLY A 5 -7.06 -8.44 -2.14
C GLY A 5 -6.57 -7.00 -2.32
N LEU A 6 -5.75 -6.54 -1.38
CA LEU A 6 -5.12 -5.21 -1.39
C LEU A 6 -4.03 -5.13 -2.46
N LEU A 7 -4.03 -4.07 -3.27
CA LEU A 7 -2.98 -3.80 -4.25
C LEU A 7 -2.02 -2.73 -3.73
N VAL A 8 -0.72 -3.06 -3.69
CA VAL A 8 0.35 -2.17 -3.26
C VAL A 8 1.24 -1.90 -4.46
N SER A 9 1.56 -0.63 -4.71
CA SER A 9 2.51 -0.28 -5.76
C SER A 9 3.93 -0.71 -5.38
N ASP A 10 4.80 -0.80 -6.37
CA ASP A 10 6.25 -0.76 -6.13
C ASP A 10 6.68 0.65 -5.66
N ASP A 11 7.95 0.79 -5.26
CA ASP A 11 8.52 2.06 -4.84
C ASP A 11 8.50 3.10 -5.98
N ILE A 12 7.73 4.16 -5.78
CA ILE A 12 7.59 5.23 -6.78
C ILE A 12 8.81 6.15 -6.85
N SER A 13 9.71 6.04 -5.87
CA SER A 13 10.90 6.87 -5.74
C SER A 13 12.08 6.39 -6.58
N MET A 14 11.92 5.28 -7.31
CA MET A 14 12.93 4.74 -8.22
C MET A 14 13.31 5.74 -9.32
N SER A 15 14.61 6.03 -9.44
CA SER A 15 15.16 7.01 -10.39
C SER A 15 14.99 6.61 -11.87
N ALA A 16 14.76 5.33 -12.15
CA ALA A 16 14.53 4.84 -13.51
C ALA A 16 13.13 5.16 -14.07
N LEU A 17 12.18 5.53 -13.19
CA LEU A 17 10.85 5.92 -13.60
C LEU A 17 10.87 7.33 -14.19
N SER A 18 9.98 7.60 -15.13
CA SER A 18 9.79 8.93 -15.73
C SER A 18 8.66 9.71 -15.04
N GLY A 19 8.58 11.01 -15.29
CA GLY A 19 7.57 11.90 -14.69
C GLY A 19 7.87 12.29 -13.24
N SER A 20 7.07 13.22 -12.70
CA SER A 20 7.21 13.69 -11.31
C SER A 20 6.60 12.70 -10.31
N ILE A 21 7.06 12.74 -9.06
CA ILE A 21 6.49 11.95 -7.95
C ILE A 21 4.98 12.18 -7.82
N LYS A 22 4.55 13.44 -7.92
CA LYS A 22 3.14 13.80 -7.93
C LYS A 22 2.36 13.06 -9.03
N LYS A 23 2.87 13.08 -10.27
CA LYS A 23 2.21 12.42 -11.41
C LYS A 23 2.16 10.90 -11.23
N ARG A 24 3.27 10.28 -10.83
CA ARG A 24 3.32 8.83 -10.57
C ARG A 24 2.29 8.41 -9.52
N THR A 25 2.15 9.20 -8.45
CA THR A 25 1.17 8.94 -7.38
C THR A 25 -0.26 8.93 -7.94
N VAL A 26 -0.64 9.95 -8.72
CA VAL A 26 -1.97 10.02 -9.35
C VAL A 26 -2.18 8.86 -10.30
N ASP A 27 -1.23 8.61 -11.21
CA ASP A 27 -1.33 7.57 -12.23
C ASP A 27 -1.53 6.17 -11.59
N LEU A 28 -0.84 5.89 -10.46
CA LEU A 28 -0.98 4.61 -9.75
C LEU A 28 -2.33 4.45 -9.04
N LEU A 29 -2.83 5.52 -8.43
CA LEU A 29 -4.14 5.53 -7.78
C LEU A 29 -5.26 5.37 -8.83
N GLU A 30 -5.15 6.05 -9.97
CA GLU A 30 -6.08 5.90 -11.11
C GLU A 30 -6.01 4.50 -11.74
N ALA A 31 -4.83 3.89 -11.77
CA ALA A 31 -4.65 2.50 -12.21
C ALA A 31 -5.28 1.48 -11.25
N GLY A 32 -5.73 1.90 -10.06
CA GLY A 32 -6.45 1.06 -9.09
C GLY A 32 -5.58 0.47 -7.98
N ASN A 33 -4.37 0.98 -7.76
CA ASN A 33 -3.60 0.64 -6.57
C ASN A 33 -4.29 1.18 -5.32
N ASP A 34 -4.33 0.36 -4.27
CA ASP A 34 -4.90 0.75 -2.98
C ASP A 34 -3.88 1.52 -2.12
N VAL A 35 -2.60 1.18 -2.25
CA VAL A 35 -1.49 1.77 -1.49
C VAL A 35 -0.36 2.15 -2.42
N VAL A 36 0.13 3.38 -2.29
CA VAL A 36 1.32 3.86 -3.00
C VAL A 36 2.51 3.83 -2.05
N LEU A 37 3.60 3.20 -2.47
CA LEU A 37 4.82 3.01 -1.68
C LEU A 37 5.90 4.03 -2.06
N HIS A 38 6.47 4.70 -1.07
CA HIS A 38 7.61 5.62 -1.22
C HIS A 38 8.65 5.29 -0.15
N CYS A 39 9.81 4.78 -0.56
CA CYS A 39 10.78 4.17 0.38
C CYS A 39 11.98 5.06 0.72
N ASN A 40 12.33 6.05 -0.11
CA ASN A 40 13.60 6.78 0.03
C ASN A 40 13.62 7.81 1.20
N GLY A 41 12.46 8.14 1.79
CA GLY A 41 12.36 9.05 2.94
C GLY A 41 12.56 10.54 2.61
N ASN A 42 12.57 10.95 1.34
CA ASN A 42 12.69 12.36 0.96
C ASN A 42 11.43 13.14 1.35
N LEU A 43 11.55 14.07 2.31
CA LEU A 43 10.42 14.84 2.82
C LEU A 43 9.75 15.73 1.77
N SER A 44 10.50 16.27 0.81
CA SER A 44 9.91 17.10 -0.26
C SER A 44 9.00 16.24 -1.14
N GLU A 45 9.47 15.05 -1.52
CA GLU A 45 8.69 14.09 -2.29
C GLU A 45 7.48 13.60 -1.51
N MET A 46 7.63 13.26 -0.22
CA MET A 46 6.51 12.83 0.62
C MET A 46 5.39 13.89 0.69
N LYS A 47 5.74 15.18 0.75
CA LYS A 47 4.75 16.26 0.68
C LYS A 47 4.01 16.28 -0.66
N GLU A 48 4.72 16.04 -1.77
CA GLU A 48 4.08 15.90 -3.08
C GLU A 48 3.14 14.68 -3.14
N VAL A 49 3.56 13.53 -2.64
CA VAL A 49 2.74 12.31 -2.55
C VAL A 49 1.46 12.57 -1.77
N VAL A 50 1.57 13.13 -0.55
CA VAL A 50 0.40 13.44 0.29
C VAL A 50 -0.52 14.46 -0.39
N SER A 51 0.04 15.47 -1.07
CA SER A 51 -0.76 16.46 -1.81
C SER A 51 -1.50 15.87 -3.02
N ALA A 52 -0.98 14.79 -3.60
CA ALA A 52 -1.57 14.07 -4.73
C ALA A 52 -2.51 12.94 -4.30
N GLY A 53 -2.36 12.48 -3.06
CA GLY A 53 -3.11 11.37 -2.51
C GLY A 53 -4.61 11.64 -2.47
N VAL A 54 -5.39 10.56 -2.53
CA VAL A 54 -6.83 10.60 -2.40
C VAL A 54 -7.26 9.88 -1.13
N ASN A 55 -8.45 10.21 -0.62
CA ASN A 55 -9.04 9.44 0.46
C ASN A 55 -9.32 8.00 -0.01
N PRO A 56 -9.06 6.98 0.82
CA PRO A 56 -9.35 5.60 0.47
C PRO A 56 -10.81 5.40 0.09
N THR A 57 -11.04 4.65 -0.99
CA THR A 57 -12.39 4.24 -1.39
C THR A 57 -12.96 3.21 -0.41
N LYS A 58 -14.28 3.00 -0.44
CA LYS A 58 -14.92 1.93 0.36
C LYS A 58 -14.29 0.56 0.09
N SER A 59 -14.02 0.23 -1.18
CA SER A 59 -13.36 -1.02 -1.54
C SER A 59 -11.95 -1.14 -0.97
N THR A 60 -11.18 -0.05 -1.00
CA THR A 60 -9.84 -0.01 -0.41
C THR A 60 -9.90 -0.27 1.10
N LEU A 61 -10.84 0.39 1.80
CA LEU A 61 -11.04 0.17 3.23
C LEU A 61 -11.43 -1.29 3.56
N PHE A 62 -12.30 -1.90 2.76
CA PHE A 62 -12.64 -3.32 2.93
C PHE A 62 -11.43 -4.24 2.73
N ARG A 63 -10.63 -4.01 1.69
CA ARG A 63 -9.41 -4.78 1.43
C ARG A 63 -8.39 -4.62 2.56
N MET A 64 -8.19 -3.41 3.06
CA MET A 64 -7.31 -3.13 4.20
C MET A 64 -7.78 -3.86 5.45
N ALA A 65 -9.08 -3.85 5.73
CA ALA A 65 -9.66 -4.57 6.87
C ALA A 65 -9.43 -6.09 6.74
N SER A 66 -9.59 -6.66 5.54
CA SER A 66 -9.29 -8.07 5.30
C SER A 66 -7.83 -8.41 5.62
N VAL A 67 -6.87 -7.56 5.22
CA VAL A 67 -5.44 -7.77 5.55
C VAL A 67 -5.20 -7.76 7.06
N ILE A 68 -5.83 -6.85 7.80
CA ILE A 68 -5.72 -6.78 9.26
C ILE A 68 -6.25 -8.05 9.93
N GLU A 69 -7.41 -8.54 9.50
CA GLU A 69 -7.99 -9.77 10.07
C GLU A 69 -7.13 -11.00 9.77
N GLU A 70 -6.57 -11.12 8.57
CA GLU A 70 -5.63 -12.19 8.25
C GLU A 70 -4.35 -12.10 9.09
N ARG A 71 -3.82 -10.89 9.31
CA ARG A 71 -2.66 -10.68 10.19
C ARG A 71 -2.90 -11.18 11.62
N LYS A 72 -4.08 -10.90 12.19
CA LYS A 72 -4.44 -11.37 13.55
C LYS A 72 -4.44 -12.89 13.64
N LYS A 73 -4.94 -13.58 12.62
CA LYS A 73 -4.91 -15.06 12.55
C LYS A 73 -3.48 -15.57 12.52
N ILE A 74 -2.62 -14.95 11.70
CA ILE A 74 -1.20 -15.31 11.61
C ILE A 74 -0.50 -15.14 12.96
N GLU A 75 -0.73 -14.01 13.65
CA GLU A 75 -0.17 -13.74 14.98
C GLU A 75 -0.67 -14.76 16.02
N HIS A 76 -1.96 -15.09 16.04
CA HIS A 76 -2.52 -16.12 16.91
C HIS A 76 -1.87 -17.50 16.66
N ASN A 77 -1.75 -17.90 15.40
CA ASN A 77 -1.17 -19.19 15.03
C ASN A 77 0.32 -19.26 15.37
N LYS A 78 1.06 -18.16 15.19
CA LYS A 78 2.47 -18.05 15.59
C LYS A 78 2.64 -18.26 17.08
N ASN A 79 1.80 -17.64 17.90
CA ASN A 79 1.87 -17.79 19.36
C ASN A 79 1.59 -19.24 19.79
N LYS A 80 0.54 -19.86 19.22
CA LYS A 80 0.21 -21.27 19.48
C LYS A 80 1.36 -22.22 19.08
N PHE A 81 2.04 -21.94 17.98
CA PHE A 81 3.21 -22.71 17.53
C PHE A 81 4.38 -22.57 18.52
N LEU A 82 4.69 -21.34 18.95
CA LEU A 82 5.78 -21.08 19.90
C LEU A 82 5.52 -21.71 21.28
N GLU A 83 4.26 -21.76 21.73
CA GLU A 83 3.87 -22.43 22.98
C GLU A 83 3.92 -23.97 22.90
N SER A 84 4.05 -24.52 21.68
CA SER A 84 4.14 -25.98 21.45
C SER A 84 5.57 -26.51 21.28
N CYS A 85 6.58 -25.62 21.31
CA CYS A 85 8.01 -25.94 21.30
C CYS A 85 8.56 -25.98 22.73
#